data_AF-A0AAV2RCZ8-F1
#
_entry.id   AF-A0AAV2RCZ8-F1
#
_cell.length_a   1.000
_cell.length_b   1.000
_cell.length_c   1.000
_cell.angle_alpha   90.00
_cell.angle_beta   90.00
_cell.angle_gamma   90.00
#
_symmetry.space_group_name_H-M   'P 1'
#
loop_
_entity.id
_entity.type
_entity.pdbx_description
1 polymer ?
#
loop_
_entity_poly.entity_id
_entity_poly.type
_entity_poly.pdbx_seq_one_letter_code
_entity_poly.pdbx_strand_id
1 'polypeptide(L)'
;MLSTNHVRTHMGERPYQCTRCNETFFNKTYFYQYLRTHTEKQPYQCSHCDKAFSQMKYYKPFENTHQGETMSINSAIIKGIFTQMYFEKTFENTQLVEI
;
A
#
# COMPACT_ATOMS: atom_id res chain seq x y z
N MET A 1 -32.24 2.72 11.17
CA MET A 1 -32.07 2.04 9.87
C MET A 1 -32.57 2.95 8.73
N LEU A 2 -31.77 3.91 8.25
CA LEU A 2 -32.18 4.86 7.17
C LEU A 2 -31.19 4.91 5.99
N SER A 3 -30.23 3.98 5.92
CA SER A 3 -29.31 3.95 4.78
C SER A 3 -30.02 3.42 3.53
N THR A 4 -30.07 4.22 2.46
CA THR A 4 -30.66 3.84 1.17
C THR A 4 -30.08 2.52 0.65
N ASN A 5 -28.78 2.29 0.85
CA ASN A 5 -28.14 1.02 0.44
C ASN A 5 -28.63 -0.17 1.25
N HIS A 6 -28.95 0.01 2.54
CA HIS A 6 -29.53 -1.03 3.38
C HIS A 6 -30.97 -1.37 2.98
N VAL A 7 -31.77 -0.37 2.57
CA VAL A 7 -33.11 -0.64 2.05
C VAL A 7 -33.04 -1.39 0.72
N ARG A 8 -32.11 -1.01 -0.17
CA ARG A 8 -31.89 -1.70 -1.45
C ARG A 8 -31.53 -3.18 -1.30
N THR A 9 -30.85 -3.58 -0.22
CA THR A 9 -30.57 -5.01 0.02
C THR A 9 -31.82 -5.82 0.34
N HIS A 10 -32.82 -5.21 0.99
CA HIS A 10 -34.11 -5.86 1.23
C HIS A 10 -34.99 -5.89 -0.01
N MET A 11 -34.97 -4.83 -0.82
CA MET A 11 -35.79 -4.72 -2.03
C MET A 11 -35.17 -5.39 -3.27
N GLY A 12 -33.89 -5.80 -3.20
CA GLY A 12 -33.17 -6.39 -4.33
C GLY A 12 -32.78 -5.40 -5.43
N GLU A 13 -32.95 -4.09 -5.20
CA GLU A 13 -32.60 -3.06 -6.18
C GLU A 13 -31.07 -2.96 -6.38
N ARG A 14 -30.62 -3.10 -7.63
CA ARG A 14 -29.21 -2.99 -8.03
C ARG A 14 -29.03 -1.99 -9.16
N PRO A 15 -29.10 -0.67 -8.88
CA PRO A 15 -29.14 0.36 -9.92
C PRO A 15 -27.83 0.55 -10.69
N TYR A 16 -26.72 -0.03 -10.21
CA TYR A 16 -25.41 0.14 -10.85
C TYR A 16 -25.05 -1.12 -11.64
N GLN A 17 -25.13 -1.05 -12.96
CA GLN A 17 -24.78 -2.16 -13.86
C GLN A 17 -23.48 -1.90 -14.61
N CYS A 18 -22.62 -2.91 -14.69
CA CYS A 18 -21.45 -2.87 -15.56
C CYS A 18 -21.86 -3.16 -17.01
N THR A 19 -21.56 -2.25 -17.92
CA THR A 19 -21.88 -2.41 -19.35
C THR A 19 -20.97 -3.42 -20.06
N ARG A 20 -19.83 -3.81 -19.45
CA ARG A 20 -18.89 -4.77 -20.04
C ARG A 20 -19.27 -6.23 -19.80
N CYS A 21 -19.88 -6.54 -18.66
CA CYS A 21 -20.16 -7.91 -18.21
C CYS A 21 -21.55 -8.09 -17.59
N ASN A 22 -22.37 -7.05 -17.54
CA ASN A 22 -23.72 -7.02 -16.97
C ASN A 22 -23.83 -7.32 -15.48
N GLU A 23 -22.73 -7.35 -14.73
CA GLU A 23 -22.76 -7.45 -13.28
C GLU A 23 -23.43 -6.24 -12.64
N THR A 24 -24.25 -6.47 -11.60
CA THR A 24 -25.08 -5.43 -10.96
C THR A 24 -24.77 -5.26 -9.48
N PHE A 25 -24.83 -4.02 -9.00
CA PHE A 25 -24.46 -3.64 -7.64
C PHE A 25 -25.52 -2.72 -7.03
N PHE A 26 -25.77 -2.88 -5.73
CA PHE A 26 -26.68 -2.02 -4.95
C PHE A 26 -26.00 -0.73 -4.44
N ASN A 27 -24.65 -0.71 -4.43
CA ASN A 27 -23.83 0.35 -3.86
C ASN A 27 -22.88 0.94 -4.91
N LYS A 28 -22.86 2.28 -4.99
CA LYS A 28 -22.02 3.05 -5.94
C LYS A 28 -20.52 2.80 -5.74
N THR A 29 -20.06 2.81 -4.49
CA THR A 29 -18.65 2.61 -4.14
C THR A 29 -18.17 1.22 -4.56
N TYR A 30 -18.96 0.17 -4.32
CA TYR A 30 -18.63 -1.17 -4.78
C TYR A 30 -18.61 -1.28 -6.30
N PHE A 31 -19.54 -0.64 -7.00
CA PHE A 31 -19.54 -0.58 -8.46
C PHE A 31 -18.24 0.04 -9.02
N TYR A 32 -17.80 1.20 -8.51
CA TYR A 32 -16.56 1.81 -9.00
C TYR A 32 -15.30 1.02 -8.61
N GLN A 33 -15.30 0.36 -7.45
CA GLN A 33 -14.21 -0.56 -7.09
C GLN A 33 -14.16 -1.76 -8.04
N TYR A 34 -15.33 -2.31 -8.39
CA TYR A 34 -15.45 -3.40 -9.35
C TYR A 34 -14.90 -3.02 -10.72
N LEU A 35 -15.18 -1.81 -11.23
CA LEU A 35 -14.66 -1.35 -12.53
C LEU A 35 -13.13 -1.35 -12.62
N ARG A 36 -12.41 -1.30 -11.48
CA ARG A 36 -10.94 -1.43 -11.47
C ARG A 36 -10.47 -2.80 -11.94
N THR A 37 -11.28 -3.85 -11.75
CA THR A 37 -10.96 -5.21 -12.21
C THR A 37 -10.85 -5.32 -13.73
N HIS A 38 -11.48 -4.40 -14.47
CA HIS A 38 -11.43 -4.33 -15.92
C HIS A 38 -10.25 -3.54 -16.49
N THR A 39 -9.59 -2.73 -15.65
CA THR A 39 -8.60 -1.73 -16.09
C THR A 39 -7.21 -1.95 -15.51
N GLU A 40 -7.02 -3.03 -14.73
CA GLU A 40 -5.78 -3.35 -14.00
C GLU A 40 -5.24 -2.19 -13.13
N LYS A 41 -6.06 -1.16 -12.88
CA LYS A 41 -5.66 0.00 -12.10
C LYS A 41 -5.53 -0.40 -10.63
N GLN A 42 -4.29 -0.33 -10.14
CA GLN A 42 -3.94 -0.53 -8.74
C GLN A 42 -3.49 0.80 -8.12
N PRO A 43 -4.43 1.66 -7.68
CA PRO A 43 -4.10 3.00 -7.22
C PRO A 43 -3.38 3.03 -5.87
N TYR A 44 -3.32 1.90 -5.16
CA TYR A 44 -2.66 1.82 -3.86
C TYR A 44 -1.32 1.09 -4.03
N GLN A 45 -0.28 1.84 -4.33
CA GLN A 45 1.09 1.34 -4.42
C GLN A 45 1.76 1.39 -3.06
N CYS A 46 2.46 0.33 -2.67
CA CYS A 46 3.29 0.35 -1.48
C CYS A 46 4.50 1.25 -1.68
N SER A 47 4.85 2.04 -0.66
CA SER A 47 6.05 2.88 -0.67
C SER A 47 7.35 2.12 -0.35
N HIS A 48 7.24 0.88 0.14
CA HIS A 48 8.38 0.09 0.61
C HIS A 48 8.72 -1.09 -0.32
N CYS A 49 7.84 -1.46 -1.25
CA CYS A 49 8.06 -2.53 -2.22
C CYS A 49 7.18 -2.35 -3.46
N ASP A 50 7.41 -3.16 -4.50
CA ASP A 50 6.70 -3.05 -5.78
C ASP A 50 5.27 -3.61 -5.78
N LYS A 51 4.70 -3.94 -4.61
CA LYS A 51 3.33 -4.45 -4.52
C LYS A 51 2.31 -3.32 -4.61
N ALA A 52 1.27 -3.53 -5.41
CA ALA A 52 0.16 -2.61 -5.54
C ALA A 52 -1.20 -3.32 -5.44
N PHE A 53 -2.22 -2.59 -5.00
CA PHE A 53 -3.54 -3.11 -4.68
C PHE A 53 -4.64 -2.29 -5.35
N SER A 54 -5.74 -2.95 -5.70
CA SER A 54 -6.92 -2.31 -6.29
C SER A 54 -7.86 -1.70 -5.24
N GLN A 55 -7.77 -2.13 -3.96
CA GLN A 55 -8.65 -1.73 -2.87
C GLN A 55 -7.88 -1.39 -1.58
N MET A 56 -8.31 -0.30 -0.92
CA MET A 56 -7.67 0.21 0.30
C MET A 56 -7.70 -0.80 1.46
N LYS A 57 -8.75 -1.61 1.54
CA LYS A 57 -8.94 -2.61 2.62
C LYS A 57 -7.85 -3.68 2.65
N TYR A 58 -7.19 -3.95 1.52
CA TYR A 58 -6.05 -4.86 1.43
C TYR A 58 -4.72 -4.12 1.55
N TYR A 59 -4.66 -2.90 1.00
CA TYR A 59 -3.48 -2.05 1.07
C TYR A 59 -3.12 -1.66 2.51
N LYS A 60 -4.08 -1.17 3.31
CA LYS A 60 -3.78 -0.62 4.65
C LYS A 60 -3.15 -1.62 5.60
N PRO A 61 -3.70 -2.85 5.77
CA PRO A 61 -3.06 -3.86 6.60
C PRO A 61 -1.67 -4.26 6.07
N PHE A 62 -1.52 -4.33 4.74
CA PHE A 62 -0.23 -4.65 4.11
C PHE A 62 0.82 -3.55 4.32
N GLU A 63 0.47 -2.29 4.12
CA GLU A 63 1.35 -1.14 4.36
C GLU A 63 1.85 -1.13 5.82
N ASN A 64 1.00 -1.51 6.77
CA ASN A 64 1.35 -1.62 8.18
C ASN A 64 2.32 -2.78 8.49
N THR A 65 2.46 -3.80 7.63
CA THR A 65 3.45 -4.87 7.88
C THR A 65 4.88 -4.37 7.76
N HIS A 66 5.10 -3.40 6.86
CA HIS A 66 6.39 -2.70 6.79
C HIS A 66 6.62 -1.79 8.00
N GLN A 67 5.57 -1.29 8.65
CA GLN A 67 5.72 -0.52 9.88
C GLN A 67 6.29 -1.35 11.03
N GLY A 68 5.96 -2.65 11.10
CA GLY A 68 6.58 -3.60 12.02
C GLY A 68 8.09 -3.80 11.78
N GLU A 69 8.54 -3.65 10.53
CA GLU A 69 9.97 -3.65 10.17
C GLU A 69 10.63 -2.30 10.51
N THR A 70 9.92 -1.18 10.31
CA THR A 70 10.44 0.16 10.63
C THR A 70 10.43 0.52 12.13
N MET A 71 9.67 -0.20 12.95
CA MET A 71 9.59 0.01 14.40
C MET A 71 10.69 -0.71 15.21
N SER A 72 11.52 -1.55 14.60
CA SER A 72 12.54 -2.32 15.34
C SER A 72 13.94 -1.71 15.32
N ILE A 73 14.20 -0.70 14.49
CA ILE A 73 15.49 0.02 14.48
C ILE A 73 15.19 1.52 14.53
N ASN A 74 15.08 2.04 15.76
CA ASN A 74 14.85 3.47 16.01
C ASN A 74 15.72 4.33 15.08
N SER A 75 15.13 5.32 14.42
CA SER A 75 15.83 6.22 13.50
C SER A 75 17.07 6.91 14.10
N ALA A 76 17.12 7.07 15.44
CA ALA A 76 18.29 7.52 16.18
C ALA A 76 19.43 6.48 16.20
N ILE A 77 19.10 5.19 16.29
CA ILE A 77 20.03 4.07 16.24
C ILE A 77 20.63 3.93 14.84
N ILE A 78 19.82 4.03 13.77
CA ILE A 78 20.34 4.00 12.38
C ILE A 78 21.27 5.19 12.13
N LYS A 79 20.88 6.42 12.53
CA LYS A 79 21.74 7.60 12.37
C LYS A 79 23.07 7.44 13.12
N GLY A 80 23.02 6.93 14.35
CA GLY A 80 24.20 6.65 15.18
C GLY A 80 25.12 5.58 14.57
N ILE A 81 24.57 4.45 14.13
CA ILE A 81 25.30 3.37 13.46
C ILE A 81 25.91 3.87 12.15
N PHE A 82 25.17 4.63 11.33
CA PHE A 82 25.71 5.23 10.12
C PHE A 82 26.93 6.09 10.47
N THR A 83 26.79 7.07 11.37
CA THR A 83 27.93 7.95 11.74
C THR A 83 29.16 7.21 12.29
N GLN A 84 28.98 6.10 12.99
CA GLN A 84 30.09 5.30 13.52
C GLN A 84 30.76 4.42 12.44
N MET A 85 29.96 3.88 11.51
CA MET A 85 30.44 3.05 10.39
C MET A 85 31.20 3.88 9.33
N TYR A 86 30.91 5.18 9.18
CA TYR A 86 31.68 6.10 8.33
C TYR A 86 33.00 6.57 8.98
N PHE A 87 33.17 6.44 10.30
CA PHE A 87 34.40 6.86 11.00
C PHE A 87 35.50 5.80 10.94
N GLU A 88 35.16 4.52 11.01
CA GLU A 88 36.15 3.42 10.94
C GLU A 88 36.64 3.17 9.49
N LYS A 89 35.84 3.52 8.48
CA LYS A 89 36.23 3.40 7.06
C LYS A 89 37.31 4.40 6.62
N THR A 90 37.60 5.42 7.44
CA THR A 90 38.66 6.40 7.19
C THR A 90 40.02 6.04 7.78
N PHE A 91 40.17 4.92 8.50
CA PHE A 91 41.48 4.51 9.04
C PHE A 91 42.20 3.41 8.23
N GLU A 92 41.48 2.63 7.41
CA GLU A 92 42.08 1.56 6.57
C GLU A 92 42.44 1.98 5.14
N ASN A 93 42.30 3.26 4.75
CA ASN A 93 42.62 3.74 3.40
C ASN A 93 43.78 4.77 3.34
N THR A 94 44.64 4.82 4.35
CA THR A 94 45.89 5.61 4.29
C THR A 94 47.11 4.78 4.71
N GLN A 95 47.47 3.78 3.91
CA GLN A 95 48.86 3.37 3.73
C GLN A 95 48.99 2.57 2.42
N LEU A 96 50.10 2.78 1.71
CA LEU A 96 50.50 2.24 0.39
C LEU A 96 50.16 3.12 -0.83
N VAL A 97 50.82 4.28 -0.91
CA VAL A 97 51.48 4.69 -2.15
C VAL A 97 52.94 4.93 -1.82
N GLU A 98 53.77 3.90 -2.02
CA GLU A 98 55.21 4.07 -2.27
C GLU A 98 55.40 3.96 -3.78
N ILE A 99 55.68 5.09 -4.45
CA ILE A 99 56.76 5.28 -5.43
C ILE A 99 57.22 6.73 -5.30
#